data_AF-A0A383EIC7-F1
#
_entry.id   AF-A0A383EIC7-F1
#
_cell.length_a   1.000
_cell.length_b   1.000
_cell.length_c   1.000
_cell.angle_alpha   90.00
_cell.angle_beta   90.00
_cell.angle_gamma   90.00
#
_symmetry.space_group_name_H-M   'P 1'
#
loop_
_entity.id
_entity.type
_entity.pdbx_description
1 polymer ?
#
loop_
_entity_poly.entity_id
_entity_poly.type
_entity_poly.pdbx_seq_one_letter_code
_entity_poly.pdbx_strand_id
1 'polypeptide(L)'
;RDHVFATQYGLPIIQVVAPADGEAIDVAEAAWPAKEQIVTVNSGDFSGLDFRTAFDRIAEHVEAKGIGERKVNYRLRDWGVSRQRYWGCPVPVIYCPDCGTVPVPDADLPVVLPEDVTFMGVQSPIKADPDWRKTSCPECGRDAERETDTFDTFVESSWYYARYCTPNAEGMLDQRADYWLPVDHYIGGIEHAVLHLMYFRFWHKLMRDLDLVSSDEPATQLLCQGMVLA
;
A
#
# COMPACT_ATOMS: atom_id res chain seq x y z
N ARG A 1 -3.47 20.43 -14.52
CA ARG A 1 -2.37 20.71 -13.56
C ARG A 1 -1.33 21.59 -14.25
N ASP A 2 -0.67 21.07 -15.29
CA ASP A 2 0.40 21.78 -15.99
C ASP A 2 -0.07 23.07 -16.68
N HIS A 3 -1.26 23.05 -17.32
CA HIS A 3 -1.87 24.25 -17.91
C HIS A 3 -2.09 25.37 -16.87
N VAL A 4 -2.70 25.05 -15.73
CA VAL A 4 -2.91 26.01 -14.63
C VAL A 4 -1.58 26.61 -14.16
N PHE A 5 -0.56 25.78 -14.00
CA PHE A 5 0.78 26.24 -13.61
C PHE A 5 1.40 27.14 -14.70
N ALA A 6 1.35 26.73 -15.96
CA ALA A 6 1.89 27.51 -17.07
C ALA A 6 1.19 28.87 -17.21
N THR A 7 -0.14 28.91 -17.11
CA THR A 7 -0.93 30.13 -17.13
C THR A 7 -0.57 31.06 -15.98
N GLN A 8 -0.46 30.53 -14.76
CA GLN A 8 -0.12 31.34 -13.58
C GLN A 8 1.26 31.98 -13.67
N TYR A 9 2.23 31.30 -14.26
CA TYR A 9 3.62 31.75 -14.33
C TYR A 9 4.04 32.31 -15.69
N GLY A 10 3.09 32.46 -16.63
CA GLY A 10 3.38 32.96 -17.98
C GLY A 10 4.33 32.06 -18.77
N LEU A 11 4.29 30.74 -18.54
CA LEU A 11 5.09 29.78 -19.30
C LEU A 11 4.42 29.46 -20.65
N PRO A 12 5.20 29.11 -21.69
CA PRO A 12 4.64 28.74 -22.98
C PRO A 12 3.72 27.53 -22.91
N ILE A 13 2.58 27.60 -23.59
CA ILE A 13 1.66 26.48 -23.80
C ILE A 13 1.68 26.14 -25.30
N ILE A 14 2.21 24.97 -25.65
CA ILE A 14 2.42 24.55 -27.05
C ILE A 14 1.50 23.36 -27.36
N GLN A 15 0.69 23.48 -28.39
CA GLN A 15 -0.16 22.38 -28.86
C GLN A 15 0.67 21.33 -29.60
N VAL A 16 0.66 20.09 -29.12
CA VAL A 16 1.29 18.93 -29.77
C VAL A 16 0.31 17.80 -30.10
N VAL A 17 -0.97 17.99 -29.76
CA VAL A 17 -2.06 17.05 -30.03
C VAL A 17 -3.28 17.84 -30.51
N ALA A 18 -4.02 17.31 -31.48
CA ALA A 18 -5.25 17.89 -32.01
C ALA A 18 -6.35 16.81 -32.17
N PRO A 19 -7.63 17.20 -32.25
CA PRO A 19 -8.72 16.29 -32.62
C PRO A 19 -8.48 15.66 -33.99
N ALA A 20 -8.69 14.35 -34.10
CA ALA A 20 -8.49 13.61 -35.36
C ALA A 20 -9.52 13.98 -36.43
N ASP A 21 -10.68 14.52 -36.04
CA ASP A 21 -11.73 15.02 -36.93
C ASP A 21 -11.49 16.46 -37.42
N GLY A 22 -10.42 17.11 -36.95
CA GLY A 22 -10.06 18.47 -37.33
C GLY A 22 -10.81 19.56 -36.60
N GLU A 23 -11.53 19.25 -35.52
CA GLU A 23 -12.10 20.27 -34.62
C GLU A 23 -11.01 21.22 -34.11
N ALA A 24 -11.29 22.52 -34.13
CA ALA A 24 -10.36 23.53 -33.65
C ALA A 24 -10.43 23.63 -32.12
N ILE A 25 -9.27 23.62 -31.47
CA ILE A 25 -9.14 23.78 -30.02
C ILE A 25 -8.20 24.94 -29.68
N ASP A 26 -8.48 25.64 -28.59
CA ASP A 26 -7.57 26.64 -28.03
C ASP A 26 -6.93 26.12 -26.74
N VAL A 27 -5.69 25.62 -26.87
CA VAL A 27 -4.93 25.11 -25.73
C VAL A 27 -4.43 26.21 -24.79
N ALA A 28 -4.41 27.48 -25.23
CA ALA A 28 -4.05 28.60 -24.38
C ALA A 28 -5.19 28.91 -23.40
N GLU A 29 -6.43 28.82 -23.85
CA GLU A 29 -7.62 28.99 -22.99
C GLU A 29 -7.77 27.83 -22.00
N ALA A 30 -7.69 26.57 -22.46
CA ALA A 30 -7.92 25.40 -21.62
C ALA A 30 -7.05 24.20 -22.00
N ALA A 31 -6.69 23.39 -20.99
CA ALA A 31 -6.05 22.11 -21.24
C ALA A 31 -6.99 21.17 -22.03
N TRP A 32 -6.46 20.46 -23.02
CA TRP A 32 -7.18 19.45 -23.78
C TRP A 32 -6.52 18.06 -23.63
N PRO A 33 -6.88 17.26 -22.59
CA PRO A 33 -6.19 16.01 -22.24
C PRO A 33 -6.82 14.76 -22.89
N ALA A 34 -7.30 14.88 -24.13
CA ALA A 34 -7.86 13.74 -24.85
C ALA A 34 -6.78 12.70 -25.19
N LYS A 35 -7.14 11.41 -25.12
CA LYS A 35 -6.25 10.28 -25.51
C LYS A 35 -6.80 9.46 -26.67
N GLU A 36 -8.09 9.61 -26.94
CA GLU A 36 -8.81 8.93 -28.00
C GLU A 36 -9.14 9.93 -29.10
N GLN A 37 -9.20 9.46 -30.34
CA GLN A 37 -9.52 10.30 -31.50
C GLN A 37 -8.60 11.53 -31.60
N ILE A 38 -7.31 11.32 -31.34
CA ILE A 38 -6.29 12.35 -31.44
C ILE A 38 -5.36 12.11 -32.62
N VAL A 39 -4.74 13.19 -33.08
CA VAL A 39 -3.58 13.17 -33.97
C VAL A 39 -2.49 14.07 -33.40
N THR A 40 -1.24 13.63 -33.44
CA THR A 40 -0.10 14.46 -33.04
C THR A 40 0.17 15.56 -34.07
N VAL A 41 0.45 16.77 -33.59
CA VAL A 41 0.79 17.95 -34.42
C VAL A 41 2.05 18.61 -33.87
N ASN A 42 2.71 19.47 -34.66
CA ASN A 42 3.88 20.24 -34.23
C ASN A 42 5.01 19.38 -33.58
N SER A 43 5.17 18.13 -34.02
CA SER A 43 6.01 17.11 -33.35
C SER A 43 7.09 16.51 -34.28
N GLY A 44 7.49 17.22 -35.34
CA GLY A 44 8.49 16.75 -36.31
C GLY A 44 8.10 15.42 -36.94
N ASP A 45 9.03 14.45 -36.95
CA ASP A 45 8.85 13.08 -37.48
C ASP A 45 7.73 12.27 -36.79
N PHE A 46 7.23 12.77 -35.66
CA PHE A 46 6.14 12.16 -34.90
C PHE A 46 4.78 12.83 -35.14
N SER A 47 4.66 13.78 -36.07
CA SER A 47 3.38 14.40 -36.43
C SER A 47 2.53 13.48 -37.32
N GLY A 48 1.20 13.61 -37.24
CA GLY A 48 0.26 12.83 -38.05
C GLY A 48 0.01 11.42 -37.53
N LEU A 49 0.39 11.12 -36.29
CA LEU A 49 0.25 9.80 -35.68
C LEU A 49 -0.90 9.78 -34.67
N ASP A 50 -1.60 8.65 -34.56
CA ASP A 50 -2.53 8.39 -33.47
C ASP A 50 -1.78 8.15 -32.14
N PHE A 51 -2.51 8.12 -31.02
CA PHE A 51 -1.93 7.99 -29.69
C PHE A 51 -1.03 6.76 -29.52
N ARG A 52 -1.48 5.57 -29.94
CA ARG A 52 -0.73 4.33 -29.72
C ARG A 52 0.52 4.31 -30.59
N THR A 53 0.38 4.64 -31.87
CA THR A 53 1.52 4.70 -32.80
C THR A 53 2.53 5.76 -32.37
N ALA A 54 2.08 6.94 -31.91
CA ALA A 54 2.95 7.98 -31.39
C ALA A 54 3.71 7.51 -30.14
N PHE A 55 3.01 6.90 -29.18
CA PHE A 55 3.62 6.38 -27.96
C PHE A 55 4.74 5.38 -28.29
N ASP A 56 4.47 4.41 -29.16
CA ASP A 56 5.44 3.37 -29.48
C ASP A 56 6.66 3.91 -30.24
N ARG A 57 6.45 4.75 -31.26
CA ARG A 57 7.57 5.33 -32.03
C ARG A 57 8.43 6.29 -31.21
N ILE A 58 7.81 7.08 -30.33
CA ILE A 58 8.57 7.98 -29.44
C ILE A 58 9.37 7.17 -28.44
N ALA A 59 8.78 6.12 -27.85
CA ALA A 59 9.48 5.26 -26.90
C ALA A 59 10.65 4.51 -27.56
N GLU A 60 10.46 3.93 -28.75
CA GLU A 60 11.55 3.31 -29.54
C GLU A 60 12.68 4.30 -29.84
N HIS A 61 12.36 5.53 -30.22
CA HIS A 61 13.35 6.56 -30.50
C HIS A 61 14.15 6.98 -29.26
N VAL A 62 13.47 7.09 -28.12
CA VAL A 62 14.08 7.42 -26.82
C VAL A 62 15.01 6.28 -26.35
N GLU A 63 14.57 5.03 -26.50
CA GLU A 63 15.34 3.82 -26.17
C GLU A 63 16.57 3.67 -27.09
N ALA A 64 16.41 3.84 -28.40
CA ALA A 64 17.51 3.78 -29.37
C ALA A 64 18.58 4.85 -29.12
N LYS A 65 18.21 5.98 -28.51
CA LYS A 65 19.12 7.05 -28.09
C LYS A 65 19.72 6.85 -26.70
N GLY A 66 19.26 5.87 -25.93
CA GLY A 66 19.69 5.64 -24.55
C GLY A 66 19.31 6.76 -23.58
N ILE A 67 18.24 7.52 -23.86
CA ILE A 67 17.78 8.65 -23.04
C ILE A 67 16.47 8.36 -22.30
N GLY A 68 16.01 7.11 -22.30
CA GLY A 68 14.86 6.65 -21.52
C GLY A 68 14.42 5.23 -21.90
N GLU A 69 13.47 4.70 -21.14
CA GLU A 69 12.89 3.36 -21.32
C GLU A 69 11.40 3.38 -20.94
N ARG A 70 10.63 2.43 -21.48
CA ARG A 70 9.24 2.22 -21.03
C ARG A 70 9.22 1.73 -19.58
N LYS A 71 8.37 2.35 -18.76
CA LYS A 71 8.23 2.01 -17.34
C LYS A 71 6.76 1.88 -16.94
N VAL A 72 6.43 0.75 -16.31
CA VAL A 72 5.17 0.59 -15.58
C VAL A 72 5.31 1.24 -14.21
N ASN A 73 4.35 2.08 -13.85
CA ASN A 73 4.28 2.74 -12.54
C ASN A 73 2.90 2.49 -11.91
N TYR A 74 2.89 2.32 -10.59
CA TYR A 74 1.67 2.18 -9.80
C TYR A 74 1.42 3.45 -9.00
N ARG A 75 0.14 3.84 -8.87
CA ARG A 75 -0.26 4.87 -7.89
C ARG A 75 -0.24 4.33 -6.46
N LEU A 76 -0.44 3.02 -6.30
CA LEU A 76 -0.34 2.32 -5.03
C LEU A 76 1.06 2.54 -4.45
N ARG A 77 1.12 2.76 -3.13
CA ARG A 77 2.35 2.87 -2.36
C ARG A 77 2.42 1.72 -1.38
N ASP A 78 3.61 1.43 -0.91
CA ASP A 78 3.81 0.46 0.16
C ASP A 78 3.06 0.88 1.43
N TRP A 79 2.59 -0.12 2.18
CA TRP A 79 1.84 0.09 3.40
C TRP A 79 2.80 0.32 4.57
N GLY A 80 2.86 1.56 5.05
CA GLY A 80 3.56 1.89 6.30
C GLY A 80 2.76 1.42 7.51
N VAL A 81 3.22 0.33 8.14
CA VAL A 81 2.54 -0.33 9.26
C VAL A 81 2.91 0.23 10.63
N SER A 82 4.01 0.97 10.79
CA SER A 82 4.44 1.47 12.10
C SER A 82 3.58 2.64 12.59
N ARG A 83 3.21 2.64 13.87
CA ARG A 83 2.44 3.70 14.53
C ARG A 83 3.12 4.10 15.83
N GLN A 84 3.31 5.41 16.01
CA GLN A 84 3.80 5.99 17.28
C GLN A 84 2.66 6.08 18.31
N ARG A 85 1.96 4.95 18.53
CA ARG A 85 0.82 4.79 19.44
C ARG A 85 1.09 3.60 20.35
N TYR A 86 0.55 3.67 21.56
CA TYR A 86 0.73 2.61 22.54
C TYR A 86 -0.24 1.44 22.35
N TRP A 87 -1.51 1.73 22.06
CA TRP A 87 -2.54 0.70 22.00
C TRP A 87 -2.56 0.01 20.64
N GLY A 88 -1.70 -1.00 20.50
CA GLY A 88 -1.57 -1.84 19.31
C GLY A 88 -0.58 -2.99 19.54
N CYS A 89 -0.47 -3.91 18.58
CA CYS A 89 0.47 -5.01 18.65
C CYS A 89 1.92 -4.48 18.56
N PRO A 90 2.82 -4.72 19.54
CA PRO A 90 4.22 -4.32 19.44
C PRO A 90 4.90 -4.94 18.23
N VAL A 91 5.65 -4.13 17.49
CA VAL A 91 6.41 -4.63 16.34
C VAL A 91 7.57 -5.50 16.86
N PRO A 92 7.71 -6.77 16.41
CA PRO A 92 8.68 -7.72 16.97
C PRO A 92 10.10 -7.50 16.41
N VAL A 93 10.64 -6.30 16.64
CA VAL A 93 11.96 -5.86 16.18
C VAL A 93 12.80 -5.38 17.37
N ILE A 94 14.09 -5.65 17.32
CA ILE A 94 15.11 -5.20 18.27
C ILE A 94 16.17 -4.38 17.51
N TYR A 95 16.57 -3.25 18.09
CA TYR A 95 17.64 -2.39 17.62
C TYR A 95 18.90 -2.62 18.45
N CYS A 96 19.91 -3.20 17.81
CA CYS A 96 21.24 -3.41 18.38
C CYS A 96 22.24 -2.39 17.78
N PRO A 97 23.04 -1.67 18.60
CA PRO A 97 24.07 -0.78 18.10
C PRO A 97 25.13 -1.45 17.21
N ASP A 98 25.40 -2.73 17.43
CA ASP A 98 26.43 -3.50 16.71
C ASP A 98 25.86 -4.29 15.51
N CYS A 99 24.66 -4.84 15.63
CA CYS A 99 24.06 -5.74 14.62
C CYS A 99 22.99 -5.05 13.75
N GLY A 100 22.53 -3.86 14.13
CA GLY A 100 21.46 -3.14 13.43
C GLY A 100 20.06 -3.62 13.84
N THR A 101 19.18 -3.80 12.86
CA THR A 101 17.79 -4.20 13.06
C THR A 101 17.67 -5.72 12.99
N VAL A 102 17.28 -6.36 14.09
CA VAL A 102 17.13 -7.81 14.19
C VAL A 102 15.72 -8.19 14.63
N PRO A 103 15.14 -9.30 14.13
CA PRO A 103 13.83 -9.75 14.57
C PRO A 103 13.91 -10.34 15.98
N VAL A 104 12.79 -10.27 16.71
CA VAL A 104 12.61 -11.05 17.95
C VAL A 104 12.59 -12.54 17.60
N PRO A 105 13.31 -13.42 18.32
CA PRO A 105 13.26 -14.86 18.08
C PRO A 105 11.86 -15.44 18.27
N ASP A 106 11.50 -16.46 17.48
CA ASP A 106 10.18 -17.11 17.55
C ASP A 106 9.81 -17.60 18.96
N ALA A 107 10.80 -18.10 19.72
CA ALA A 107 10.60 -18.59 21.08
C ALA A 107 10.31 -17.47 22.11
N ASP A 108 10.64 -16.23 21.78
CA ASP A 108 10.42 -15.05 22.61
C ASP A 108 9.14 -14.29 22.21
N LEU A 109 8.42 -14.80 21.20
CA LEU A 109 7.09 -14.30 20.86
C LEU A 109 6.04 -14.85 21.85
N PRO A 110 5.02 -14.04 22.18
CA PRO A 110 4.78 -12.67 21.73
C PRO A 110 5.58 -11.61 22.50
N VAL A 111 5.89 -10.48 21.85
CA VAL A 111 6.26 -9.26 22.56
C VAL A 111 5.00 -8.69 23.22
N VAL A 112 4.84 -8.96 24.51
CA VAL A 112 3.64 -8.56 25.27
C VAL A 112 3.62 -7.05 25.49
N LEU A 113 2.52 -6.40 25.07
CA LEU A 113 2.23 -5.03 25.43
C LEU A 113 1.83 -4.99 26.92
N PRO A 114 2.47 -4.15 27.76
CA PRO A 114 2.15 -4.09 29.18
C PRO A 114 0.82 -3.38 29.37
N GLU A 115 -0.19 -4.03 29.96
CA GLU A 115 -1.54 -3.45 30.06
C GLU A 115 -1.70 -2.43 31.21
N ASP A 116 -0.95 -2.60 32.29
CA ASP A 116 -0.96 -1.69 33.45
C ASP A 116 0.01 -0.51 33.21
N VAL A 117 -0.50 0.54 32.56
CA VAL A 117 0.29 1.74 32.24
C VAL A 117 -0.43 3.01 32.65
N THR A 118 0.36 4.06 32.93
CA THR A 118 -0.15 5.42 33.12
C THR A 118 0.16 6.28 31.90
N PHE A 119 -0.86 6.92 31.35
CA PHE A 119 -0.69 7.87 30.26
C PHE A 119 -0.18 9.21 30.79
N MET A 120 1.12 9.45 30.64
CA MET A 120 1.76 10.72 31.02
C MET A 120 2.05 11.57 29.78
N GLY A 121 1.12 12.49 29.46
CA GLY A 121 1.29 13.44 28.35
C GLY A 121 1.03 12.82 26.97
N VAL A 122 1.85 13.20 25.98
CA VAL A 122 1.64 12.87 24.56
C VAL A 122 2.45 11.65 24.09
N GLN A 123 3.43 11.20 24.88
CA GLN A 123 4.33 10.11 24.51
C GLN A 123 3.72 8.74 24.84
N SER A 124 3.95 7.76 23.96
CA SER A 124 3.57 6.35 24.19
C SER A 124 4.20 5.82 25.50
N PRO A 125 3.43 5.22 26.43
CA PRO A 125 3.94 4.59 27.64
C PRO A 125 5.15 3.67 27.44
N ILE A 126 5.12 2.75 26.47
CA ILE A 126 6.25 1.82 26.20
C ILE A 126 7.51 2.52 25.67
N LYS A 127 7.36 3.72 25.11
CA LYS A 127 8.51 4.54 24.72
C LYS A 127 9.10 5.29 25.92
N ALA A 128 8.25 5.72 26.85
CA ALA A 128 8.67 6.41 28.06
C ALA A 128 9.30 5.45 29.08
N ASP A 129 8.91 4.18 29.08
CA ASP A 129 9.40 3.14 29.97
C ASP A 129 10.74 2.55 29.45
N PRO A 130 11.88 2.88 30.09
CA PRO A 130 13.17 2.29 29.70
C PRO A 130 13.28 0.81 30.05
N ASP A 131 12.52 0.31 31.03
CA ASP A 131 12.66 -1.06 31.51
C ASP A 131 11.90 -2.04 30.61
N TRP A 132 10.77 -1.61 30.04
CA TRP A 132 10.10 -2.39 28.98
C TRP A 132 10.94 -2.49 27.70
N ARG A 133 11.53 -1.38 27.24
CA ARG A 133 12.26 -1.36 25.95
C ARG A 133 13.63 -2.01 26.02
N LYS A 134 14.31 -2.03 27.17
CA LYS A 134 15.62 -2.70 27.30
C LYS A 134 15.50 -4.20 27.03
N THR A 135 16.43 -4.73 26.25
CA THR A 135 16.57 -6.16 26.02
C THR A 135 18.03 -6.49 25.65
N SER A 136 18.31 -7.76 25.38
CA SER A 136 19.59 -8.20 24.85
C SER A 136 19.44 -8.57 23.38
N CYS A 137 20.44 -8.22 22.57
CA CYS A 137 20.46 -8.60 21.16
C CYS A 137 20.55 -10.14 21.04
N PRO A 138 19.64 -10.79 20.30
CA PRO A 138 19.66 -12.24 20.12
C PRO A 138 20.88 -12.73 19.33
N GLU A 139 21.52 -11.88 18.52
CA GLU A 139 22.69 -12.26 17.72
C GLU A 139 24.01 -12.17 18.49
N CYS A 140 24.21 -11.13 19.30
CA CYS A 140 25.50 -10.85 19.95
C CYS A 140 25.46 -10.79 21.49
N GLY A 141 24.26 -10.84 22.09
CA GLY A 141 24.05 -10.82 23.55
C GLY A 141 24.25 -9.46 24.24
N ARG A 142 24.62 -8.40 23.50
CA ARG A 142 24.82 -7.05 24.07
C ARG A 142 23.50 -6.34 24.34
N ASP A 143 23.55 -5.25 25.09
CA ASP A 143 22.41 -4.38 25.33
C ASP A 143 21.80 -3.85 24.02
N ALA A 144 20.48 -3.92 23.93
CA ALA A 144 19.69 -3.50 22.79
C ALA A 144 18.34 -2.92 23.26
N GLU A 145 17.60 -2.28 22.36
CA GLU A 145 16.26 -1.77 22.64
C GLU A 145 15.22 -2.39 21.70
N ARG A 146 14.05 -2.76 22.23
CA ARG A 146 12.88 -3.17 21.44
C ARG A 146 12.34 -1.98 20.64
N GLU A 147 11.75 -2.25 19.48
CA GLU A 147 10.88 -1.28 18.80
C GLU A 147 9.73 -0.87 19.73
N THR A 148 9.43 0.43 19.74
CA THR A 148 8.41 1.05 20.60
C THR A 148 7.19 1.52 19.81
N ASP A 149 7.25 1.46 18.48
CA ASP A 149 6.09 1.56 17.62
C ASP A 149 5.24 0.28 17.68
N THR A 150 3.95 0.45 17.45
CA THR A 150 2.99 -0.65 17.30
C THR A 150 2.51 -0.75 15.86
N PHE A 151 1.93 -1.89 15.50
CA PHE A 151 1.33 -2.08 14.18
C PHE A 151 0.07 -1.21 14.00
N ASP A 152 -0.14 -0.79 12.75
CA ASP A 152 -1.39 -0.25 12.25
C ASP A 152 -2.52 -1.24 12.48
N THR A 153 -3.66 -0.78 12.96
CA THR A 153 -4.77 -1.66 13.37
C THR A 153 -5.39 -2.44 12.21
N PHE A 154 -5.07 -2.04 10.97
CA PHE A 154 -5.43 -2.81 9.77
C PHE A 154 -4.66 -4.14 9.69
N VAL A 155 -3.53 -4.31 10.37
CA VAL A 155 -2.81 -5.59 10.45
C VAL A 155 -3.74 -6.65 11.05
N GLU A 156 -4.38 -6.38 12.18
CA GLU A 156 -5.28 -7.35 12.81
C GLU A 156 -6.53 -7.60 11.97
N SER A 157 -7.14 -6.56 11.39
CA SER A 157 -8.34 -6.71 10.56
C SER A 157 -8.06 -7.35 9.19
N SER A 158 -6.80 -7.51 8.78
CA SER A 158 -6.47 -8.10 7.48
C SER A 158 -6.54 -9.63 7.45
N TRP A 159 -6.60 -10.31 8.59
CA TRP A 159 -6.57 -11.79 8.64
C TRP A 159 -7.50 -12.45 9.65
N TYR A 160 -8.23 -11.68 10.46
CA TYR A 160 -9.15 -12.19 11.48
C TYR A 160 -10.17 -13.21 10.95
N TYR A 161 -10.67 -13.02 9.73
CA TYR A 161 -11.65 -13.91 9.09
C TYR A 161 -11.12 -15.34 8.93
N ALA A 162 -9.83 -15.50 8.64
CA ALA A 162 -9.19 -16.80 8.56
C ALA A 162 -8.96 -17.38 9.96
N ARG A 163 -8.60 -16.55 10.93
CA ARG A 163 -8.41 -16.99 12.32
C ARG A 163 -9.70 -17.50 12.97
N TYR A 164 -10.88 -16.99 12.57
CA TYR A 164 -12.17 -17.53 13.03
C TYR A 164 -12.37 -19.00 12.69
N CYS A 165 -11.76 -19.50 11.62
CA CYS A 165 -11.83 -20.90 11.24
C CYS A 165 -11.03 -21.79 12.21
N THR A 166 -10.00 -21.24 12.86
CA THR A 166 -9.01 -21.96 13.67
C THR A 166 -8.57 -21.18 14.92
N PRO A 167 -9.49 -20.74 15.80
CA PRO A 167 -9.17 -19.76 16.85
C PRO A 167 -8.12 -20.26 17.85
N ASN A 168 -7.97 -21.58 17.99
CA ASN A 168 -7.07 -22.26 18.91
C ASN A 168 -5.91 -23.00 18.21
N ALA A 169 -5.59 -22.70 16.94
CA ALA A 169 -4.41 -23.28 16.31
C ALA A 169 -3.11 -22.81 16.99
N GLU A 170 -2.10 -23.69 17.02
CA GLU A 170 -0.77 -23.39 17.55
C GLU A 170 -0.05 -22.33 16.71
N GLY A 171 -0.12 -22.44 15.39
CA GLY A 171 0.36 -21.43 14.45
C GLY A 171 -0.68 -20.35 14.14
N MET A 172 -0.41 -19.53 13.12
CA MET A 172 -1.36 -18.52 12.64
C MET A 172 -2.69 -19.15 12.20
N LEU A 173 -2.63 -20.25 11.45
CA LEU A 173 -3.76 -21.04 10.97
C LEU A 173 -3.39 -22.54 11.00
N ASP A 174 -4.40 -23.40 10.85
CA ASP A 174 -4.24 -24.82 10.51
C ASP A 174 -5.19 -25.19 9.36
N GLN A 175 -5.16 -26.45 8.93
CA GLN A 175 -5.91 -26.95 7.76
C GLN A 175 -7.44 -26.71 7.82
N ARG A 176 -8.04 -26.44 8.98
CA ARG A 176 -9.47 -26.11 9.03
C ARG A 176 -9.79 -24.77 8.36
N ALA A 177 -8.80 -23.88 8.18
CA ALA A 177 -8.99 -22.63 7.45
C ALA A 177 -9.45 -22.90 5.99
N ASP A 178 -8.81 -23.85 5.31
CA ASP A 178 -9.15 -24.22 3.92
C ASP A 178 -10.53 -24.85 3.77
N TYR A 179 -11.06 -25.48 4.82
CA TYR A 179 -12.43 -26.01 4.77
C TYR A 179 -13.48 -24.88 4.66
N TRP A 180 -13.22 -23.74 5.30
CA TRP A 180 -14.18 -22.63 5.40
C TRP A 180 -13.92 -21.51 4.41
N LEU A 181 -12.70 -21.35 3.92
CA LEU A 181 -12.32 -20.28 3.02
C LEU A 181 -12.46 -20.70 1.56
N PRO A 182 -12.79 -19.77 0.65
CA PRO A 182 -13.01 -18.33 0.88
C PRO A 182 -14.37 -18.00 1.52
N VAL A 183 -14.51 -16.81 2.10
CA VAL A 183 -15.78 -16.33 2.66
C VAL A 183 -16.84 -16.22 1.55
N ASP A 184 -17.96 -16.93 1.66
CA ASP A 184 -19.02 -16.88 0.64
C ASP A 184 -19.66 -15.49 0.51
N HIS A 185 -20.00 -14.88 1.65
CA HIS A 185 -20.63 -13.57 1.72
C HIS A 185 -19.96 -12.69 2.77
N TYR A 186 -19.24 -11.68 2.32
CA TYR A 186 -18.65 -10.65 3.18
C TYR A 186 -19.53 -9.39 3.16
N ILE A 187 -19.94 -8.92 4.35
CA ILE A 187 -20.86 -7.79 4.49
C ILE A 187 -20.15 -6.68 5.27
N GLY A 188 -20.07 -5.47 4.70
CA GLY A 188 -19.39 -4.33 5.33
C GLY A 188 -19.66 -3.01 4.60
N GLY A 189 -19.54 -1.88 5.29
CA GLY A 189 -19.84 -0.58 4.70
C GLY A 189 -18.83 -0.16 3.62
N ILE A 190 -19.28 0.69 2.68
CA ILE A 190 -18.47 1.14 1.54
C ILE A 190 -17.24 1.97 1.94
N GLU A 191 -17.23 2.52 3.16
CA GLU A 191 -16.09 3.21 3.75
C GLU A 191 -14.80 2.36 3.79
N HIS A 192 -14.93 1.03 3.75
CA HIS A 192 -13.83 0.08 3.77
C HIS A 192 -13.29 -0.31 2.38
N ALA A 193 -13.82 0.28 1.30
CA ALA A 193 -13.56 -0.16 -0.08
C ALA A 193 -12.09 -0.17 -0.52
N VAL A 194 -11.28 0.80 -0.08
CA VAL A 194 -9.90 0.96 -0.56
C VAL A 194 -8.85 0.47 0.43
N LEU A 195 -8.98 0.77 1.73
CA LEU A 195 -7.97 0.40 2.72
C LEU A 195 -8.18 -1.05 3.15
N HIS A 196 -9.09 -1.28 4.10
CA HIS A 196 -9.36 -2.60 4.67
C HIS A 196 -9.52 -3.70 3.61
N LEU A 197 -10.39 -3.53 2.60
CA LEU A 197 -10.61 -4.57 1.60
C LEU A 197 -9.38 -4.83 0.71
N MET A 198 -8.51 -3.84 0.50
CA MET A 198 -7.25 -4.07 -0.22
C MET A 198 -6.24 -4.80 0.66
N TYR A 199 -6.11 -4.44 1.94
CA TYR A 199 -5.21 -5.12 2.89
C TYR A 199 -5.65 -6.55 3.19
N PHE A 200 -6.95 -6.76 3.35
CA PHE A 200 -7.61 -8.07 3.46
C PHE A 200 -7.24 -9.00 2.29
N ARG A 201 -7.33 -8.50 1.06
CA ARG A 201 -6.93 -9.25 -0.15
C ARG A 201 -5.42 -9.46 -0.23
N PHE A 202 -4.64 -8.43 0.06
CA PHE A 202 -3.18 -8.51 0.10
C PHE A 202 -2.70 -9.58 1.09
N TRP A 203 -3.23 -9.56 2.31
CA TRP A 203 -2.87 -10.50 3.36
C TRP A 203 -3.32 -11.92 3.05
N HIS A 204 -4.49 -12.11 2.41
CA HIS A 204 -4.89 -13.44 1.92
C HIS A 204 -3.87 -14.03 0.96
N LYS A 205 -3.38 -13.21 0.00
CA LYS A 205 -2.37 -13.66 -0.95
C LYS A 205 -1.03 -13.94 -0.27
N LEU A 206 -0.64 -13.17 0.75
CA LEU A 206 0.53 -13.49 1.57
C LEU A 206 0.37 -14.83 2.30
N MET A 207 -0.79 -15.10 2.90
CA MET A 207 -1.08 -16.38 3.55
C MET A 207 -1.06 -17.54 2.56
N ARG A 208 -1.60 -17.33 1.35
CA ARG A 208 -1.56 -18.32 0.26
C ARG A 208 -0.14 -18.61 -0.19
N ASP A 209 0.68 -17.56 -0.37
CA ASP A 209 2.08 -17.70 -0.81
C ASP A 209 2.96 -18.38 0.27
N LEU A 210 2.46 -18.50 1.51
CA LEU A 210 3.04 -19.26 2.61
C LEU A 210 2.34 -20.61 2.88
N ASP A 211 1.49 -21.07 1.95
CA ASP A 211 0.73 -22.33 2.02
C ASP A 211 -0.19 -22.46 3.26
N LEU A 212 -0.64 -21.34 3.83
CA LEU A 212 -1.60 -21.32 4.95
C LEU A 212 -3.06 -21.38 4.50
N VAL A 213 -3.33 -21.02 3.26
CA VAL A 213 -4.64 -21.11 2.58
C VAL A 213 -4.42 -21.45 1.10
N SER A 214 -5.43 -22.03 0.46
CA SER A 214 -5.34 -22.55 -0.91
C SER A 214 -6.05 -21.69 -1.97
N SER A 215 -6.79 -20.64 -1.57
CA SER A 215 -7.53 -19.75 -2.45
C SER A 215 -6.80 -18.44 -2.76
N ASP A 216 -7.16 -17.80 -3.88
CA ASP A 216 -6.55 -16.53 -4.32
C ASP A 216 -7.17 -15.29 -3.70
N GLU A 217 -8.47 -15.35 -3.38
CA GLU A 217 -9.24 -14.22 -2.88
C GLU A 217 -9.98 -14.63 -1.61
N PRO A 218 -10.01 -13.76 -0.58
CA PRO A 218 -10.56 -14.12 0.72
C PRO A 218 -12.10 -14.16 0.78
N ALA A 219 -12.79 -13.61 -0.22
CA ALA A 219 -14.26 -13.61 -0.29
C ALA A 219 -14.75 -13.71 -1.74
N THR A 220 -15.85 -14.43 -1.96
CA THR A 220 -16.45 -14.60 -3.30
C THR A 220 -17.52 -13.56 -3.60
N GLN A 221 -18.30 -13.14 -2.59
CA GLN A 221 -19.26 -12.05 -2.70
C GLN A 221 -19.04 -10.97 -1.65
N LEU A 222 -19.19 -9.72 -2.05
CA LEU A 222 -19.16 -8.54 -1.19
C LEU A 222 -20.50 -7.81 -1.28
N LEU A 223 -21.17 -7.63 -0.14
CA LEU A 223 -22.36 -6.79 -0.02
C LEU A 223 -22.03 -5.55 0.81
N CYS A 224 -22.15 -4.37 0.20
CA CYS A 224 -21.97 -3.11 0.91
C CYS A 224 -23.30 -2.56 1.41
N GLN A 225 -23.55 -2.59 2.72
CA GLN A 225 -24.74 -1.97 3.31
C GLN A 225 -24.65 -0.43 3.26
N GLY A 226 -25.82 0.21 3.17
CA GLY A 226 -25.95 1.66 3.31
C GLY A 226 -25.79 2.13 4.76
N MET A 227 -25.54 3.43 4.93
CA MET A 227 -25.46 4.05 6.25
C MET A 227 -26.83 4.13 6.93
N VAL A 228 -26.86 3.93 8.24
CA VAL A 228 -28.03 4.27 9.06
C VAL A 228 -28.01 5.78 9.30
N LEU A 229 -29.06 6.47 8.89
CA LEU A 229 -29.23 7.90 9.15
C LEU A 229 -30.04 8.09 10.45
N ALA A 230 -29.60 9.02 11.29
CA ALA A 230 -30.30 9.44 12.51
C ALA A 230 -31.31 10.55 12.23
#